data_AF-A0A966Z6T6-F1
#
_entry.id   AF-A0A966Z6T6-F1
#
_cell.length_a   1.000
_cell.length_b   1.000
_cell.length_c   1.000
_cell.angle_alpha   90.00
_cell.angle_beta   90.00
_cell.angle_gamma   90.00
#
_symmetry.space_group_name_H-M   'P 1'
#
loop_
_entity.id
_entity.type
_entity.pdbx_description
1 polymer ?
#
loop_
_entity_poly.entity_id
_entity_poly.type
_entity_poly.pdbx_seq_one_letter_code
_entity_poly.pdbx_strand_id
1 'polypeptide(L)'
;MKVTLLTLLLAVAAFAADAGPLSSTLEAWKQAMLKKDAAALQKMYHADLTYTHSSALTETKAEAIAAVAKASPKAIDYHDVTTKVYGNTAVLKGKFDITNDQNVTSHLVLLTVWLKSGSDWQLVARQATKLP
;
A
#
# COMPACT_ATOMS: atom_id res chain seq x y z
N MET A 1 12.75 0.67 -57.70
CA MET A 1 13.47 1.44 -56.66
C MET A 1 12.75 1.22 -55.34
N LYS A 2 13.50 0.78 -54.33
CA LYS A 2 13.03 0.50 -52.96
C LYS A 2 12.63 1.81 -52.27
N VAL A 3 11.53 1.81 -51.51
CA VAL A 3 11.48 2.53 -50.23
C VAL A 3 10.59 1.72 -49.27
N THR A 4 11.22 0.91 -48.45
CA THR A 4 10.60 0.30 -47.27
C THR A 4 10.56 1.38 -46.19
N LEU A 5 9.38 1.88 -45.85
CA LEU A 5 9.22 2.85 -44.76
C LEU A 5 8.99 2.06 -43.47
N LEU A 6 10.05 1.94 -42.68
CA LEU A 6 10.05 1.32 -41.36
C LEU A 6 9.45 2.33 -40.35
N THR A 7 8.17 2.22 -40.05
CA THR A 7 7.53 3.02 -39.00
C THR A 7 7.90 2.42 -37.64
N LEU A 8 8.86 3.06 -36.96
CA LEU A 8 9.20 2.81 -35.57
C LEU A 8 7.99 3.23 -34.72
N LEU A 9 7.24 2.27 -34.18
CA LEU A 9 6.11 2.54 -33.29
C LEU A 9 6.67 3.12 -31.98
N LEU A 10 6.40 4.39 -31.70
CA LEU A 10 6.64 5.02 -30.41
C LEU A 10 5.97 4.19 -29.31
N ALA A 11 6.77 3.65 -28.38
CA ALA A 11 6.27 3.22 -27.09
C ALA A 11 5.85 4.46 -26.30
N VAL A 12 4.61 4.90 -26.48
CA VAL A 12 3.99 5.90 -25.61
C VAL A 12 3.75 5.20 -24.27
N ALA A 13 4.69 5.32 -23.35
CA ALA A 13 4.47 4.96 -21.97
C ALA A 13 3.52 6.00 -21.36
N ALA A 14 2.22 5.79 -21.55
CA ALA A 14 1.17 6.54 -20.87
C ALA A 14 1.18 6.18 -19.37
N PHE A 15 2.10 6.78 -18.62
CA PHE A 15 2.14 6.69 -17.16
C PHE A 15 1.12 7.63 -16.53
N ALA A 16 -0.17 7.38 -16.80
CA ALA A 16 -1.27 7.97 -16.07
C ALA A 16 -2.56 7.22 -16.43
N ALA A 17 -2.67 5.96 -16.01
CA ALA A 17 -3.92 5.24 -16.10
C ALA A 17 -4.20 4.54 -14.76
N ASP A 18 -5.15 5.15 -14.06
CA ASP A 18 -6.00 4.60 -13.02
C ASP A 18 -5.46 4.54 -11.58
N ALA A 19 -5.45 5.70 -10.91
CA ALA A 19 -5.32 5.79 -9.45
C ALA A 19 -6.62 5.41 -8.70
N GLY A 20 -7.76 5.33 -9.40
CA GLY A 20 -9.08 5.07 -8.80
C GLY A 20 -9.17 3.75 -8.02
N PRO A 21 -8.69 2.61 -8.57
CA PRO A 21 -8.66 1.33 -7.86
C PRO A 21 -7.73 1.29 -6.65
N LEU A 22 -6.69 2.13 -6.61
CA LEU A 22 -5.72 2.13 -5.52
C LEU A 22 -6.14 3.01 -4.35
N SER A 23 -6.84 4.14 -4.61
CA SER A 23 -7.46 4.92 -3.53
C SER A 23 -8.52 4.11 -2.79
N SER A 24 -9.34 3.34 -3.51
CA SER A 24 -10.34 2.45 -2.88
C SER A 24 -9.67 1.28 -2.15
N THR A 25 -8.57 0.74 -2.67
CA THR A 25 -7.75 -0.28 -1.98
C THR A 25 -7.19 0.27 -0.66
N LEU A 26 -6.63 1.49 -0.66
CA LEU A 26 -6.09 2.12 0.54
C LEU A 26 -7.18 2.37 1.59
N GLU A 27 -8.36 2.83 1.16
CA GLU A 27 -9.49 3.02 2.07
C GLU A 27 -9.98 1.68 2.63
N ALA A 28 -10.09 0.65 1.81
CA ALA A 28 -10.45 -0.70 2.26
C ALA A 28 -9.44 -1.26 3.27
N TRP A 29 -8.14 -1.03 3.05
CA TRP A 29 -7.09 -1.38 4.00
C TRP A 29 -7.23 -0.64 5.33
N LYS A 30 -7.45 0.68 5.30
CA LYS A 30 -7.75 1.49 6.50
C LYS A 30 -8.93 0.90 7.27
N GLN A 31 -10.03 0.59 6.59
CA GLN A 31 -11.23 0.01 7.23
C GLN A 31 -10.95 -1.37 7.83
N ALA A 32 -10.19 -2.22 7.14
CA ALA A 32 -9.81 -3.53 7.65
C ALA A 32 -8.94 -3.42 8.91
N MET A 33 -8.00 -2.46 8.95
CA MET A 33 -7.20 -2.19 10.15
C MET A 33 -8.07 -1.72 11.32
N LEU A 34 -8.93 -0.72 11.10
CA LEU A 34 -9.79 -0.14 12.15
C LEU A 34 -10.78 -1.15 12.72
N LYS A 35 -11.32 -2.04 11.88
CA LYS A 35 -12.23 -3.12 12.29
C LYS A 35 -11.50 -4.34 12.82
N LYS A 36 -10.17 -4.37 12.77
CA LYS A 36 -9.33 -5.54 13.11
C LYS A 36 -9.77 -6.78 12.33
N ASP A 37 -10.17 -6.60 11.07
CA ASP A 37 -10.72 -7.64 10.21
C ASP A 37 -9.60 -8.52 9.65
N ALA A 38 -9.24 -9.55 10.42
CA ALA A 38 -8.19 -10.49 10.04
C ALA A 38 -8.48 -11.21 8.71
N ALA A 39 -9.75 -11.46 8.38
CA ALA A 39 -10.12 -12.13 7.14
C ALA A 39 -9.92 -11.22 5.92
N ALA A 40 -10.28 -9.94 6.04
CA ALA A 40 -9.99 -8.94 5.01
C ALA A 40 -8.48 -8.76 4.83
N LEU A 41 -7.73 -8.61 5.92
CA LEU A 41 -6.27 -8.46 5.87
C LEU A 41 -5.59 -9.71 5.28
N GLN A 42 -6.09 -10.91 5.56
CA GLN A 42 -5.62 -12.14 4.91
C GLN A 42 -5.75 -12.09 3.38
N LYS A 43 -6.79 -11.45 2.83
CA LYS A 43 -6.95 -11.29 1.38
C LYS A 43 -6.08 -10.14 0.83
N MET A 44 -5.98 -9.05 1.57
CA MET A 44 -5.26 -7.83 1.15
C MET A 44 -3.74 -7.96 1.27
N TYR A 45 -3.21 -8.84 2.12
CA TYR A 45 -1.77 -9.00 2.28
C TYR A 45 -1.26 -10.14 1.39
N HIS A 46 -0.25 -9.85 0.59
CA HIS A 46 0.42 -10.86 -0.25
C HIS A 46 1.14 -11.90 0.62
N ALA A 47 1.28 -13.13 0.14
CA ALA A 47 1.94 -14.21 0.89
C ALA A 47 3.37 -13.82 1.33
N ASP A 48 4.10 -13.13 0.43
CA ASP A 48 5.47 -12.66 0.65
C ASP A 48 5.55 -11.27 1.30
N LEU A 49 4.55 -10.87 2.09
CA LEU A 49 4.55 -9.55 2.75
C LEU A 49 5.80 -9.35 3.61
N THR A 50 6.47 -8.22 3.40
CA THR A 50 7.42 -7.64 4.36
C THR A 50 6.84 -6.37 4.98
N TYR A 51 6.60 -6.39 6.29
CA TYR A 51 5.94 -5.30 7.01
C TYR A 51 6.88 -4.69 8.05
N THR A 52 7.61 -3.64 7.67
CA THR A 52 8.54 -2.94 8.55
C THR A 52 7.87 -1.76 9.25
N HIS A 53 7.88 -1.80 10.58
CA HIS A 53 7.40 -0.74 11.46
C HIS A 53 8.44 0.37 11.61
N SER A 54 8.00 1.53 12.11
CA SER A 54 8.90 2.64 12.41
C SER A 54 9.87 2.37 13.58
N SER A 55 9.73 1.23 14.25
CA SER A 55 10.68 0.70 15.24
C SER A 55 11.76 -0.21 14.63
N ALA A 56 11.80 -0.32 13.30
CA ALA A 56 12.63 -1.27 12.54
C ALA A 56 12.28 -2.76 12.73
N LEU A 57 11.28 -3.10 13.56
CA LEU A 57 10.72 -4.45 13.58
C LEU A 57 10.10 -4.76 12.22
N THR A 58 10.46 -5.90 11.64
CA THR A 58 9.88 -6.40 10.39
C THR A 58 9.10 -7.67 10.67
N GLU A 59 7.86 -7.71 10.18
CA GLU A 59 6.92 -8.80 10.39
C GLU A 59 6.54 -9.46 9.06
N THR A 60 6.31 -10.77 9.13
CA THR A 60 5.64 -11.55 8.08
C THR A 60 4.16 -11.18 8.00
N LYS A 61 3.46 -11.70 6.97
CA LYS A 61 2.00 -11.58 6.85
C LYS A 61 1.25 -12.00 8.12
N ALA A 62 1.57 -13.18 8.66
CA ALA A 62 0.85 -13.73 9.81
C ALA A 62 1.06 -12.85 11.07
N GLU A 63 2.30 -12.42 11.29
CA GLU A 63 2.65 -11.54 12.41
C GLU A 63 1.99 -10.17 12.27
N ALA A 64 2.03 -9.55 11.09
CA ALA A 64 1.41 -8.25 10.84
C ALA A 64 -0.11 -8.26 11.09
N ILE A 65 -0.81 -9.34 10.70
CA ILE A 65 -2.25 -9.50 10.98
C ILE A 65 -2.50 -9.62 12.48
N ALA A 66 -1.70 -10.42 13.19
CA ALA A 66 -1.78 -10.53 14.64
C ALA A 66 -1.44 -9.21 15.35
N ALA A 67 -0.49 -8.44 14.82
CA ALA A 67 -0.08 -7.15 15.34
C ALA A 67 -1.19 -6.10 15.26
N VAL A 68 -2.01 -6.11 14.20
CA VAL A 68 -3.18 -5.21 14.11
C VAL A 68 -4.15 -5.43 15.26
N ALA A 69 -4.41 -6.69 15.62
CA ALA A 69 -5.29 -7.01 16.76
C ALA A 69 -4.72 -6.50 18.09
N LYS A 70 -3.39 -6.54 18.27
CA LYS A 70 -2.71 -6.04 19.47
C LYS A 70 -2.64 -4.51 19.51
N ALA A 71 -2.24 -3.89 18.40
CA ALA A 71 -2.05 -2.44 18.28
C ALA A 71 -3.37 -1.67 18.37
N SER A 72 -4.50 -2.32 18.03
CA SER A 72 -5.85 -1.77 18.20
C SER A 72 -6.00 -0.33 17.67
N PRO A 73 -5.70 -0.08 16.38
CA PRO A 73 -5.85 1.26 15.82
C PRO A 73 -7.32 1.67 15.87
N LYS A 74 -7.60 2.86 16.38
CA LYS A 74 -8.96 3.41 16.47
C LYS A 74 -9.24 4.53 15.48
N ALA A 75 -8.19 5.19 15.01
CA ALA A 75 -8.25 6.22 13.99
C ALA A 75 -7.01 6.12 13.10
N ILE A 76 -7.22 6.32 11.80
CA ILE A 76 -6.18 6.38 10.79
C ILE A 76 -6.56 7.52 9.85
N ASP A 77 -5.77 8.56 9.82
CA ASP A 77 -5.89 9.66 8.87
C ASP A 77 -4.67 9.70 7.98
N TYR A 78 -4.84 10.06 6.71
CA TYR A 78 -3.74 10.13 5.76
C TYR A 78 -3.90 11.32 4.82
N HIS A 79 -2.77 11.90 4.46
CA HIS A 79 -2.68 13.06 3.59
C HIS A 79 -1.37 13.02 2.78
N ASP A 80 -1.27 13.89 1.79
CA ASP A 80 -0.13 13.96 0.86
C ASP A 80 0.20 12.61 0.20
N VAL A 81 -0.83 11.79 -0.07
CA VAL A 81 -0.64 10.48 -0.68
C VAL A 81 -0.34 10.65 -2.17
N THR A 82 0.80 10.09 -2.58
CA THR A 82 1.22 9.99 -3.98
C THR A 82 1.22 8.53 -4.40
N THR A 83 0.78 8.28 -5.63
CA THR A 83 0.66 6.93 -6.20
C THR A 83 1.41 6.87 -7.52
N LYS A 84 2.23 5.84 -7.71
CA LYS A 84 2.87 5.52 -8.99
C LYS A 84 2.59 4.08 -9.36
N VAL A 85 2.13 3.85 -10.59
CA VAL A 85 1.79 2.52 -11.11
C VAL A 85 2.77 2.11 -12.19
N TYR A 86 3.28 0.89 -12.10
CA TYR A 86 4.24 0.25 -12.99
C TYR A 86 3.72 -1.14 -13.37
N GLY A 87 2.96 -1.24 -14.46
CA GLY A 87 2.30 -2.49 -14.85
C GLY A 87 1.39 -3.03 -13.74
N ASN A 88 1.72 -4.19 -13.20
CA ASN A 88 0.98 -4.84 -12.11
C ASN A 88 1.49 -4.47 -10.71
N THR A 89 2.33 -3.44 -10.58
CA THR A 89 2.87 -2.99 -9.30
C THR A 89 2.49 -1.53 -9.06
N ALA A 90 2.13 -1.19 -7.83
CA ALA A 90 1.91 0.19 -7.42
C ALA A 90 2.74 0.53 -6.19
N VAL A 91 3.28 1.75 -6.17
CA VAL A 91 3.97 2.32 -5.01
C VAL A 91 3.15 3.49 -4.53
N LEU A 92 2.70 3.44 -3.27
CA LEU A 92 2.09 4.57 -2.58
C LEU A 92 3.03 5.10 -1.50
N LYS A 93 3.14 6.42 -1.43
CA LYS A 93 3.86 7.11 -0.36
C LYS A 93 3.00 8.24 0.17
N GLY A 94 2.85 8.35 1.48
CA GLY A 94 2.05 9.41 2.12
C GLY A 94 2.35 9.56 3.60
N LYS A 95 1.72 10.56 4.22
CA LYS A 95 1.77 10.78 5.67
C LYS A 95 0.53 10.17 6.31
N PHE A 96 0.72 9.50 7.44
CA PHE A 96 -0.31 8.79 8.17
C PHE A 96 -0.24 9.14 9.65
N ASP A 97 -1.39 9.48 10.22
CA ASP A 97 -1.60 9.61 11.65
C ASP A 97 -2.40 8.39 12.11
N ILE A 98 -1.77 7.55 12.93
CA ILE A 98 -2.40 6.33 13.46
C ILE A 98 -2.54 6.47 14.97
N THR A 99 -3.78 6.55 15.45
CA THR A 99 -4.08 6.63 16.88
C THR A 99 -4.51 5.26 17.40
N ASN A 100 -3.90 4.83 18.51
CA ASN A 100 -4.27 3.59 19.20
C ASN A 100 -5.41 3.80 20.22
N ASP A 101 -5.86 2.71 20.84
CA ASP A 101 -6.91 2.73 21.86
C ASP A 101 -6.57 3.58 23.10
N GLN A 102 -5.28 3.74 23.43
CA GLN A 102 -4.80 4.62 24.50
C GLN A 102 -4.73 6.12 24.13
N ASN A 103 -5.28 6.55 22.98
CA ASN A 103 -5.21 7.93 22.48
C ASN A 103 -3.79 8.41 22.10
N VAL A 104 -2.83 7.51 21.91
CA VAL A 104 -1.49 7.88 21.44
C VAL A 104 -1.47 7.86 19.92
N THR A 105 -1.11 8.99 19.31
CA THR A 105 -0.99 9.13 17.85
C THR A 105 0.46 8.99 17.41
N SER A 106 0.70 8.12 16.43
CA SER A 106 1.97 8.02 15.71
C SER A 106 1.86 8.77 14.40
N HIS A 107 2.75 9.75 14.19
CA HIS A 107 2.89 10.53 12.96
C HIS A 107 3.95 9.88 12.06
N LEU A 108 3.55 9.35 10.91
CA LEU A 108 4.38 8.47 10.11
C LEU A 108 4.45 8.89 8.65
N VAL A 109 5.59 8.67 8.00
CA VAL A 109 5.66 8.54 6.54
C VAL A 109 5.66 7.06 6.21
N LEU A 110 4.68 6.62 5.42
CA LEU A 110 4.57 5.26 4.93
C LEU A 110 4.96 5.20 3.45
N LEU A 111 5.71 4.16 3.10
CA LEU A 111 5.85 3.67 1.73
C LEU A 111 5.22 2.27 1.69
N THR A 112 4.28 2.05 0.77
CA THR A 112 3.64 0.76 0.54
C THR A 112 3.78 0.36 -0.91
N VAL A 113 3.97 -0.94 -1.14
CA VAL A 113 4.05 -1.54 -2.47
C VAL A 113 2.95 -2.57 -2.59
N TRP A 114 2.19 -2.48 -3.67
CA TRP A 114 1.04 -3.33 -3.95
C TRP A 114 1.25 -4.07 -5.26
N LEU A 115 0.91 -5.35 -5.28
CA LEU A 115 0.90 -6.19 -6.48
C LEU A 115 -0.53 -6.49 -6.88
N LYS A 116 -0.83 -6.38 -8.17
CA LYS A 116 -2.12 -6.75 -8.73
C LYS A 116 -2.18 -8.25 -8.96
N SER A 117 -3.09 -8.93 -8.27
CA SER A 117 -3.40 -10.35 -8.42
C SER A 117 -4.83 -10.49 -8.94
N GLY A 118 -4.98 -10.75 -10.24
CA GLY A 118 -6.29 -10.71 -10.92
C GLY A 118 -6.87 -9.28 -10.93
N SER A 119 -8.06 -9.11 -10.36
CA SER A 119 -8.70 -7.80 -10.19
C SER A 119 -8.23 -7.03 -8.96
N ASP A 120 -7.57 -7.71 -8.02
CA ASP A 120 -7.38 -7.20 -6.66
C ASP A 120 -5.93 -6.77 -6.43
N TRP A 121 -5.74 -5.78 -5.55
CA TRP A 121 -4.41 -5.32 -5.14
C TRP A 121 -4.05 -5.92 -3.78
N GLN A 122 -2.84 -6.47 -3.68
CA GLN A 122 -2.31 -7.04 -2.46
C GLN A 122 -1.04 -6.32 -2.00
N LEU A 123 -0.99 -5.91 -0.74
CA LEU A 123 0.19 -5.30 -0.12
C LEU A 123 1.30 -6.33 -0.04
N VAL A 124 2.44 -6.07 -0.69
CA VAL A 124 3.63 -6.94 -0.64
C VAL A 124 4.76 -6.33 0.18
N ALA A 125 4.79 -5.01 0.33
CA ALA A 125 5.75 -4.36 1.21
C ALA A 125 5.14 -3.13 1.88
N ARG A 126 5.47 -2.93 3.16
CA ARG A 126 5.24 -1.68 3.87
C ARG A 126 6.49 -1.30 4.65
N GLN A 127 6.85 -0.04 4.60
CA GLN A 127 7.84 0.55 5.48
C GLN A 127 7.32 1.86 6.06
N ALA A 128 7.52 2.04 7.36
CA ALA A 128 7.16 3.27 8.06
C ALA A 128 8.38 3.95 8.67
N THR A 129 8.37 5.28 8.71
CA THR A 129 9.32 6.11 9.45
C THR A 129 8.54 7.12 10.29
N LYS A 130 9.03 7.47 11.48
CA LYS A 130 8.41 8.52 12.29
C LYS A 130 8.73 9.88 11.68
N LEU A 131 7.76 10.80 11.69
CA LEU A 131 8.05 12.21 11.51
C LEU A 131 8.81 12.74 12.74
N PRO A 132 9.78 13.67 12.56
CA PRO A 132 10.52 14.29 13.66
C PRO A 132 9.63 15.04 14.66
#